data_AF-A0A2V8BQ60-F1
#
_entry.id   AF-A0A2V8BQ60-F1
#
_cell.length_a   1.000
_cell.length_b   1.000
_cell.length_c   1.000
_cell.angle_alpha   90.00
_cell.angle_beta   90.00
_cell.angle_gamma   90.00
#
_symmetry.space_group_name_H-M   'P 1'
#
loop_
_entity.id
_entity.type
_entity.pdbx_description
1 polymer ?
#
loop_
_entity_poly.entity_id
_entity_poly.type
_entity_poly.pdbx_seq_one_letter_code
_entity_poly.pdbx_strand_id
1 'polypeptide(L)'
;MRVRIFVVLVLAVCSAATNATAQNAICLKPWTIPDKWTERHDDDSPAHDWTDGDTFQTVDSHGNALSDPDVYIPPNSRDYTGYTGFTRSDSGRLITLKIGDPHDGMKAGWFYAIDIGTAGGGGNAYRTAIATCHETPVLMGSSLQPLSGMLSGPTVQGVADLINLDPDAMFDHGVVINSCAPSPSCGSVSPRLVAIAVFDPALFERSLINSGQPWLVVTNFIGVFIDGVVGGKVTGYITTLSSMNNQP
;
A
#
# COMPACT_ATOMS: atom_id res chain seq x y z
N MET A 1 -25.84 -0.32 56.41
CA MET A 1 -25.01 -1.13 55.49
C MET A 1 -24.35 -0.17 54.50
N ARG A 2 -23.05 0.16 54.69
CA ARG A 2 -22.34 1.15 53.85
C ARG A 2 -21.65 0.40 52.70
N VAL A 3 -22.14 0.58 51.48
CA VAL A 3 -21.54 0.01 50.27
C VAL A 3 -20.31 0.86 49.90
N ARG A 4 -19.13 0.23 49.88
CA ARG A 4 -17.88 0.83 49.39
C ARG A 4 -17.74 0.45 47.92
N ILE A 5 -17.89 1.43 47.03
CA ILE A 5 -17.64 1.28 45.59
C ILE A 5 -16.12 1.35 45.40
N PHE A 6 -15.52 0.25 44.99
CA PHE A 6 -14.14 0.22 44.50
C PHE A 6 -14.14 0.61 43.03
N VAL A 7 -13.62 1.80 42.73
CA VAL A 7 -13.32 2.22 41.36
C VAL A 7 -12.02 1.52 40.96
N VAL A 8 -12.12 0.55 40.08
CA VAL A 8 -10.95 -0.08 39.44
C VAL A 8 -10.53 0.81 38.29
N LEU A 9 -9.44 1.57 38.49
CA LEU A 9 -8.79 2.33 37.44
C LEU A 9 -8.03 1.35 36.53
N VAL A 10 -8.61 1.02 35.37
CA VAL A 10 -7.91 0.26 34.33
C VAL A 10 -6.97 1.22 33.60
N LEU A 11 -5.69 1.24 33.97
CA LEU A 11 -4.65 1.88 33.19
C LEU A 11 -4.45 1.06 31.91
N ALA A 12 -4.90 1.61 30.77
CA ALA A 12 -4.57 1.08 29.46
C ALA A 12 -3.06 1.28 29.24
N VAL A 13 -2.28 0.21 29.42
CA VAL A 13 -0.88 0.19 29.00
C VAL A 13 -0.89 0.09 27.49
N CYS A 14 -0.68 1.22 26.82
CA CYS A 14 -0.38 1.23 25.40
C CYS A 14 1.04 0.70 25.25
N SER A 15 1.18 -0.58 24.88
CA SER A 15 2.49 -1.16 24.54
C SER A 15 2.96 -0.54 23.24
N ALA A 16 3.64 0.61 23.31
CA ALA A 16 4.38 1.14 22.18
C ALA A 16 5.45 0.11 21.80
N ALA A 17 5.46 -0.34 20.54
CA ALA A 17 6.47 -1.27 20.05
C ALA A 17 7.86 -0.63 20.18
N THR A 18 8.76 -1.28 20.92
CA THR A 18 10.14 -0.82 21.20
C THR A 18 11.09 -0.82 19.99
N ASN A 19 10.57 -1.02 18.77
CA ASN A 19 11.38 -1.27 17.57
C ASN A 19 11.14 -0.28 16.43
N ALA A 20 10.23 0.69 16.59
CA ALA A 20 10.01 1.72 15.59
C ALA A 20 11.17 2.74 15.63
N THR A 21 11.74 3.07 14.48
CA THR A 21 12.94 3.93 14.38
C THR A 21 12.70 5.11 13.45
N ALA A 22 13.38 6.21 13.71
CA ALA A 22 13.39 7.40 12.87
C ALA A 22 13.77 7.07 11.41
N GLN A 23 13.06 7.66 10.45
CA GLN A 23 13.19 7.33 9.03
C GLN A 23 14.02 8.38 8.29
N ASN A 24 15.20 7.97 7.78
CA ASN A 24 16.14 8.90 7.10
C ASN A 24 15.91 9.04 5.57
N ALA A 25 14.99 8.26 5.00
CA ALA A 25 14.61 8.30 3.59
C ALA A 25 13.19 7.73 3.42
N ILE A 26 12.48 7.97 2.32
CA ILE A 26 11.23 7.23 2.05
C ILE A 26 11.56 5.73 1.92
N CYS A 27 10.92 4.91 2.74
CA CYS A 27 11.16 3.47 2.81
C CYS A 27 10.02 2.69 2.17
N LEU A 28 10.38 1.60 1.48
CA LEU A 28 9.43 0.64 0.94
C LEU A 28 8.73 -0.11 2.07
N LYS A 29 7.40 -0.18 2.02
CA LYS A 29 6.59 -0.98 2.94
C LYS A 29 6.34 -2.36 2.36
N PRO A 30 6.04 -3.37 3.21
CA PRO A 30 5.82 -4.76 2.78
C PRO A 30 4.44 -4.93 2.10
N TRP A 31 4.08 -3.99 1.22
CA TRP A 31 2.83 -3.92 0.49
C TRP A 31 3.11 -3.73 -0.98
N THR A 32 2.28 -4.36 -1.80
CA THR A 32 2.20 -4.06 -3.23
C THR A 32 0.74 -3.90 -3.64
N ILE A 33 0.49 -3.01 -4.58
CA ILE A 33 -0.84 -2.76 -5.15
C ILE A 33 -0.78 -2.94 -6.66
N PRO A 34 -1.89 -3.23 -7.35
CA PRO A 34 -1.88 -3.23 -8.80
C PRO A 34 -1.56 -1.84 -9.33
N ASP A 35 -0.86 -1.78 -10.46
CA ASP A 35 -0.77 -0.52 -11.20
C ASP A 35 -2.14 -0.12 -11.72
N LYS A 36 -2.32 1.17 -11.95
CA LYS A 36 -3.56 1.69 -12.51
C LYS A 36 -3.70 1.26 -13.98
N TRP A 37 -4.93 1.02 -14.41
CA TRP A 37 -5.29 0.68 -15.78
C TRP A 37 -6.38 1.61 -16.29
N THR A 38 -6.66 1.53 -17.58
CA THR A 38 -7.89 2.10 -18.16
C THR A 38 -8.99 1.07 -18.02
N GLU A 39 -9.95 1.39 -17.16
CA GLU A 39 -11.14 0.61 -16.90
C GLU A 39 -12.13 0.70 -18.07
N ARG A 40 -12.69 -0.43 -18.49
CA ARG A 40 -13.64 -0.55 -19.59
C ARG A 40 -14.93 -1.25 -19.19
N HIS A 41 -14.96 -1.87 -18.01
CA HIS A 41 -16.04 -2.70 -17.51
C HIS A 41 -16.67 -2.19 -16.20
N ASP A 42 -16.30 -1.00 -15.72
CA ASP A 42 -16.94 -0.42 -14.54
C ASP A 42 -18.40 -0.03 -14.82
N ASP A 43 -19.31 -0.84 -14.26
CA ASP A 43 -20.76 -0.65 -14.27
C ASP A 43 -21.22 0.46 -13.29
N ASP A 44 -20.35 0.94 -12.40
CA ASP A 44 -20.69 1.90 -11.34
C ASP A 44 -20.40 3.38 -11.70
N SER A 45 -19.68 3.65 -12.81
CA SER A 45 -19.44 5.01 -13.32
C SER A 45 -19.66 5.13 -14.83
N PRO A 46 -20.59 5.99 -15.31
CA PRO A 46 -20.73 6.29 -16.75
C PRO A 46 -19.48 6.90 -17.39
N ALA A 47 -18.54 7.38 -16.58
CA ALA A 47 -17.27 7.92 -17.02
C ALA A 47 -16.15 6.86 -17.07
N HIS A 48 -16.38 5.66 -16.53
CA HIS A 48 -15.37 4.62 -16.31
C HIS A 48 -14.13 5.15 -15.56
N ASP A 49 -14.38 5.98 -14.55
CA ASP A 49 -13.32 6.50 -13.68
C ASP A 49 -12.79 5.36 -12.81
N TRP A 50 -11.47 5.19 -12.73
CA TRP A 50 -10.87 4.15 -11.88
C TRP A 50 -11.29 4.33 -10.41
N THR A 51 -11.89 3.32 -9.79
CA THR A 51 -12.38 3.29 -8.40
C THR A 51 -11.78 2.14 -7.58
N ASP A 52 -11.91 2.19 -6.25
CA ASP A 52 -11.39 1.13 -5.35
C ASP A 52 -12.08 -0.25 -5.55
N GLY A 53 -13.23 -0.28 -6.23
CA GLY A 53 -14.01 -1.50 -6.48
C GLY A 53 -13.56 -2.28 -7.71
N ASP A 54 -12.86 -1.61 -8.63
CA ASP A 54 -12.58 -2.09 -9.97
C ASP A 54 -11.70 -3.33 -9.95
N THR A 55 -11.90 -4.17 -10.96
CA THR A 55 -11.14 -5.39 -11.19
C THR A 55 -10.57 -5.34 -12.60
N PHE A 56 -9.32 -5.73 -12.79
CA PHE A 56 -8.74 -5.82 -14.13
C PHE A 56 -9.15 -7.11 -14.82
N GLN A 57 -9.70 -7.00 -16.03
CA GLN A 57 -10.27 -8.10 -16.79
C GLN A 57 -9.93 -7.97 -18.27
N THR A 58 -9.21 -8.95 -18.82
CA THR A 58 -9.01 -9.08 -20.27
C THR A 58 -9.69 -10.31 -20.87
N VAL A 59 -10.17 -11.20 -20.00
CA VAL A 59 -10.85 -12.44 -20.39
C VAL A 59 -12.14 -12.67 -19.60
N ASP A 60 -13.04 -13.48 -20.15
CA ASP A 60 -14.25 -13.94 -19.47
C ASP A 60 -13.96 -15.05 -18.44
N SER A 61 -15.00 -15.52 -17.73
CA SER A 61 -14.88 -16.60 -16.74
C SER A 61 -14.41 -17.95 -17.30
N HIS A 62 -14.37 -18.10 -18.63
CA HIS A 62 -13.89 -19.29 -19.33
C HIS A 62 -12.49 -19.07 -19.94
N GLY A 63 -11.87 -17.90 -19.72
CA GLY A 63 -10.56 -17.53 -20.26
C GLY A 63 -10.57 -17.07 -21.72
N ASN A 64 -11.75 -16.80 -22.31
CA ASN A 64 -11.83 -16.23 -23.66
C ASN A 64 -11.61 -14.72 -23.60
N ALA A 65 -10.88 -14.16 -24.57
CA ALA A 65 -10.69 -12.71 -24.65
C ALA A 65 -12.02 -11.95 -24.69
N LEU A 66 -12.12 -10.88 -23.89
CA LEU A 66 -13.27 -9.98 -23.89
C LEU A 66 -13.30 -9.16 -25.18
N SER A 67 -14.49 -8.72 -25.59
CA SER A 67 -14.66 -7.88 -26.79
C SER A 67 -14.22 -6.42 -26.58
N ASP A 68 -14.20 -5.96 -25.33
CA ASP A 68 -13.74 -4.62 -24.92
C ASP A 68 -12.92 -4.70 -23.62
N PRO A 69 -11.75 -5.37 -23.64
CA PRO A 69 -11.00 -5.67 -22.42
C PRO A 69 -10.43 -4.41 -21.77
N ASP A 70 -10.17 -4.48 -20.46
CA ASP A 70 -9.39 -3.45 -19.78
C ASP A 70 -8.01 -3.29 -20.40
N VAL A 71 -7.52 -2.05 -20.36
CA VAL A 71 -6.26 -1.70 -21.02
C VAL A 71 -5.23 -1.30 -19.99
N TYR A 72 -4.17 -2.11 -19.91
CA TYR A 72 -2.96 -1.78 -19.19
C TYR A 72 -1.78 -1.64 -20.15
N ILE A 73 -1.13 -0.48 -20.10
CA ILE A 73 0.08 -0.19 -20.86
C ILE A 73 1.19 0.07 -19.83
N PRO A 74 2.27 -0.74 -19.77
CA PRO A 74 3.34 -0.58 -18.78
C PRO A 74 4.26 0.60 -19.11
N PRO A 75 5.03 1.11 -18.11
CA PRO A 75 5.86 2.29 -18.28
C PRO A 75 7.09 2.06 -19.18
N ASN A 76 7.43 0.79 -19.45
CA ASN A 76 8.49 0.41 -20.39
C ASN A 76 7.98 0.07 -21.80
N SER A 77 6.70 0.31 -22.08
CA SER A 77 6.16 0.11 -23.43
C SER A 77 6.84 1.06 -24.42
N ARG A 78 6.99 0.60 -25.67
CA ARG A 78 7.58 1.42 -26.75
C ARG A 78 6.74 2.67 -27.05
N ASP A 79 5.46 2.62 -26.70
CA ASP A 79 4.49 3.72 -26.81
C ASP A 79 4.39 4.46 -25.46
N TYR A 80 5.49 5.10 -25.04
CA TYR A 80 5.60 5.79 -23.74
C TYR A 80 4.52 6.87 -23.52
N THR A 81 3.91 7.38 -24.59
CA THR A 81 2.81 8.36 -24.54
C THR A 81 1.48 7.78 -24.03
N GLY A 82 1.40 6.45 -23.82
CA GLY A 82 0.17 5.74 -23.44
C GLY A 82 0.21 5.04 -22.09
N TYR A 83 1.22 5.24 -21.23
CA TYR A 83 1.27 4.61 -19.90
C TYR A 83 -0.03 4.87 -19.11
N THR A 84 -0.71 3.81 -18.69
CA THR A 84 -2.03 3.90 -18.02
C THR A 84 -1.93 3.92 -16.50
N GLY A 85 -0.74 3.61 -15.95
CA GLY A 85 -0.52 3.44 -14.53
C GLY A 85 -0.43 4.74 -13.73
N PHE A 86 0.01 4.63 -12.48
CA PHE A 86 0.12 5.79 -11.58
C PHE A 86 1.18 6.78 -12.05
N THR A 87 0.79 8.06 -12.15
CA THR A 87 1.65 9.15 -12.56
C THR A 87 1.68 10.27 -11.52
N ARG A 88 2.43 11.35 -11.81
CA ARG A 88 2.46 12.54 -10.95
C ARG A 88 1.09 13.23 -10.83
N SER A 89 0.18 13.07 -11.80
CA SER A 89 -1.15 13.66 -11.72
C SER A 89 -2.05 12.98 -10.69
N ASP A 90 -1.70 11.79 -10.22
CA ASP A 90 -2.43 11.08 -9.17
C ASP A 90 -2.07 11.57 -7.76
N SER A 91 -1.12 12.51 -7.63
CA SER A 91 -0.74 13.10 -6.34
C SER A 91 -1.94 13.79 -5.68
N GLY A 92 -2.17 13.46 -4.41
CA GLY A 92 -3.29 13.93 -3.61
C GLY A 92 -4.54 13.07 -3.72
N ARG A 93 -4.55 12.04 -4.57
CA ARG A 93 -5.66 11.07 -4.63
C ARG A 93 -5.70 10.25 -3.33
N LEU A 94 -6.89 10.19 -2.72
CA LEU A 94 -7.18 9.27 -1.62
C LEU A 94 -7.18 7.83 -2.13
N ILE A 95 -6.55 6.93 -1.39
CA ILE A 95 -6.61 5.49 -1.61
C ILE A 95 -7.08 4.80 -0.33
N THR A 96 -7.95 3.81 -0.50
CA THR A 96 -8.37 2.92 0.58
C THR A 96 -7.94 1.50 0.27
N LEU A 97 -6.94 1.01 0.99
CA LEU A 97 -6.31 -0.27 0.75
C LEU A 97 -6.80 -1.32 1.75
N LYS A 98 -7.52 -2.31 1.25
CA LYS A 98 -7.88 -3.52 1.98
C LYS A 98 -6.83 -4.60 1.71
N ILE A 99 -6.44 -5.35 2.74
CA ILE A 99 -5.60 -6.54 2.50
C ILE A 99 -6.39 -7.58 1.69
N GLY A 100 -5.79 -8.06 0.60
CA GLY A 100 -6.35 -9.08 -0.28
C GLY A 100 -5.59 -10.40 -0.20
N ASP A 101 -6.26 -11.48 -0.59
CA ASP A 101 -5.61 -12.75 -0.96
C ASP A 101 -5.36 -12.75 -2.48
N PRO A 102 -4.13 -12.96 -2.97
CA PRO A 102 -3.85 -13.01 -4.40
C PRO A 102 -4.67 -14.04 -5.18
N HIS A 103 -5.19 -15.09 -4.52
CA HIS A 103 -6.04 -16.11 -5.15
C HIS A 103 -7.51 -15.70 -5.28
N ASP A 104 -7.96 -14.66 -4.57
CA ASP A 104 -9.33 -14.13 -4.66
C ASP A 104 -9.53 -13.18 -5.86
N GLY A 105 -8.50 -13.05 -6.70
CA GLY A 105 -8.45 -12.08 -7.79
C GLY A 105 -7.97 -10.70 -7.31
N MET A 106 -7.89 -9.79 -8.27
CA MET A 106 -7.32 -8.46 -8.06
C MET A 106 -8.38 -7.38 -8.02
N LYS A 107 -8.23 -6.45 -7.09
CA LYS A 107 -9.03 -5.23 -7.01
C LYS A 107 -8.15 -4.00 -6.83
N ALA A 108 -8.59 -2.90 -7.41
CA ALA A 108 -7.96 -1.59 -7.34
C ALA A 108 -7.68 -1.13 -5.89
N GLY A 109 -8.67 -1.23 -5.01
CA GLY A 109 -8.56 -0.88 -3.59
C GLY A 109 -7.94 -1.96 -2.70
N TRP A 110 -7.26 -2.95 -3.27
CA TRP A 110 -6.62 -4.01 -2.51
C TRP A 110 -5.09 -3.87 -2.53
N PHE A 111 -4.45 -4.31 -1.45
CA PHE A 111 -3.01 -4.53 -1.40
C PHE A 111 -2.70 -5.97 -1.03
N TYR A 112 -1.53 -6.43 -1.45
CA TYR A 112 -0.98 -7.72 -1.05
C TYR A 112 0.23 -7.51 -0.16
N ALA A 113 0.24 -8.20 0.98
CA ALA A 113 1.40 -8.22 1.85
C ALA A 113 2.51 -9.05 1.19
N ILE A 114 3.72 -8.52 1.12
CA ILE A 114 4.85 -9.11 0.41
C ILE A 114 6.05 -9.30 1.34
N ASP A 115 6.84 -10.34 1.08
CA ASP A 115 8.13 -10.46 1.75
C ASP A 115 9.15 -9.55 1.07
N ILE A 116 9.61 -8.55 1.83
CA ILE A 116 10.72 -7.69 1.43
C ILE A 116 12.04 -8.12 2.10
N GLY A 117 12.11 -9.32 2.69
CA GLY A 117 13.31 -9.89 3.33
C GLY A 117 13.25 -9.92 4.86
N THR A 118 12.33 -9.16 5.46
CA THR A 118 12.11 -9.09 6.92
C THR A 118 10.68 -9.37 7.34
N ALA A 119 9.75 -9.47 6.39
CA ALA A 119 8.33 -9.62 6.68
C ALA A 119 7.87 -11.09 6.70
N GLY A 120 8.67 -12.01 6.12
CA GLY A 120 8.39 -13.44 6.04
C GLY A 120 8.37 -14.21 7.38
N GLY A 121 8.81 -13.60 8.48
CA GLY A 121 8.87 -14.23 9.81
C GLY A 121 7.53 -14.38 10.56
N GLY A 122 6.39 -14.26 9.86
CA GLY A 122 5.04 -14.29 10.44
C GLY A 122 4.51 -12.92 10.86
N GLY A 123 3.33 -12.89 11.47
CA GLY A 123 2.58 -11.65 11.72
C GLY A 123 3.32 -10.57 12.51
N ASN A 124 4.15 -10.94 13.50
CA ASN A 124 4.92 -9.96 14.26
C ASN A 124 6.08 -9.36 13.46
N ALA A 125 6.72 -10.15 12.61
CA ALA A 125 7.77 -9.69 11.71
C ALA A 125 7.19 -8.73 10.66
N TYR A 126 6.06 -9.09 10.06
CA TYR A 126 5.31 -8.24 9.14
C TYR A 126 4.83 -6.94 9.81
N ARG A 127 4.24 -6.98 11.01
CA ARG A 127 3.89 -5.79 11.80
C ARG A 127 5.11 -4.86 11.97
N THR A 128 6.24 -5.43 12.38
CA THR A 128 7.48 -4.67 12.59
C THR A 128 7.94 -4.03 11.28
N ALA A 129 7.93 -4.77 10.17
CA ALA A 129 8.31 -4.26 8.84
C ALA A 129 7.42 -3.12 8.33
N ILE A 130 6.16 -3.01 8.81
CA ILE A 130 5.32 -1.84 8.52
C ILE A 130 5.82 -0.59 9.26
N ALA A 131 6.21 -0.72 10.52
CA ALA A 131 6.63 0.41 11.35
C ALA A 131 8.09 0.83 11.14
N THR A 132 8.92 -0.02 10.51
CA THR A 132 10.35 0.23 10.32
C THR A 132 10.73 0.45 8.86
N CYS A 133 11.98 0.85 8.65
CA CYS A 133 12.62 0.88 7.35
C CYS A 133 13.40 -0.41 7.12
N HIS A 134 13.43 -0.86 5.87
CA HIS A 134 14.20 -2.02 5.47
C HIS A 134 15.16 -1.67 4.34
N GLU A 135 16.33 -2.32 4.34
CA GLU A 135 17.42 -2.04 3.42
C GLU A 135 17.47 -2.98 2.21
N THR A 136 16.66 -4.04 2.17
CA THR A 136 16.66 -4.95 1.00
C THR A 136 16.08 -4.21 -0.21
N PRO A 137 16.85 -4.07 -1.30
CA PRO A 137 16.36 -3.40 -2.49
C PRO A 137 15.34 -4.29 -3.19
N VAL A 138 14.17 -3.71 -3.50
CA VAL A 138 13.24 -4.25 -4.49
C VAL A 138 13.47 -3.50 -5.79
N LEU A 139 13.60 -4.23 -6.90
CA LEU A 139 13.90 -3.67 -8.20
C LEU A 139 12.68 -3.74 -9.12
N MET A 140 12.67 -2.85 -10.11
CA MET A 140 11.77 -2.97 -11.26
C MET A 140 11.95 -4.34 -11.92
N GLY A 141 10.84 -5.00 -12.26
CA GLY A 141 10.82 -6.35 -12.82
C GLY A 141 11.00 -7.49 -11.81
N SER A 142 11.25 -7.21 -10.53
CA SER A 142 11.25 -8.25 -9.50
C SER A 142 9.86 -8.86 -9.35
N SER A 143 9.78 -10.19 -9.26
CA SER A 143 8.55 -10.88 -8.86
C SER A 143 8.53 -10.99 -7.34
N LEU A 144 7.53 -10.38 -6.71
CA LEU A 144 7.38 -10.37 -5.26
C LEU A 144 6.62 -11.60 -4.79
N GLN A 145 7.00 -12.11 -3.61
CA GLN A 145 6.35 -13.25 -2.98
C GLN A 145 5.30 -12.75 -1.97
N PRO A 146 4.01 -13.13 -2.12
CA PRO A 146 3.00 -12.83 -1.12
C PRO A 146 3.32 -13.50 0.22
N LEU A 147 3.02 -12.80 1.31
CA LEU A 147 3.01 -13.38 2.65
C LEU A 147 1.72 -14.17 2.87
N SER A 148 1.83 -15.27 3.63
CA SER A 148 0.68 -16.10 4.00
C SER A 148 0.19 -15.82 5.42
N GLY A 149 -1.06 -16.22 5.70
CA GLY A 149 -1.66 -16.18 7.03
C GLY A 149 -2.58 -14.99 7.30
N MET A 150 -3.08 -14.90 8.53
CA MET A 150 -4.04 -13.88 8.97
C MET A 150 -3.35 -12.54 9.25
N LEU A 151 -3.12 -11.75 8.20
CA LEU A 151 -2.32 -10.52 8.26
C LEU A 151 -3.12 -9.23 8.50
N SER A 152 -4.45 -9.31 8.57
CA SER A 152 -5.32 -8.15 8.86
C SER A 152 -4.99 -7.50 10.23
N GLY A 153 -4.93 -8.30 11.30
CA GLY A 153 -4.58 -7.80 12.64
C GLY A 153 -3.18 -7.15 12.70
N PRO A 154 -2.12 -7.85 12.25
CA PRO A 154 -0.79 -7.28 12.11
C PRO A 154 -0.73 -6.00 11.26
N THR A 155 -1.53 -5.89 10.20
CA THR A 155 -1.61 -4.67 9.38
C THR A 155 -2.11 -3.50 10.22
N VAL A 156 -3.25 -3.65 10.90
CA VAL A 156 -3.83 -2.59 11.73
C VAL A 156 -2.86 -2.16 12.83
N GLN A 157 -2.21 -3.11 13.50
CA GLN A 157 -1.24 -2.84 14.55
C GLN A 157 0.01 -2.14 14.00
N GLY A 158 0.55 -2.59 12.87
CA GLY A 158 1.75 -2.00 12.27
C GLY A 158 1.51 -0.58 11.77
N VAL A 159 0.33 -0.32 11.19
CA VAL A 159 -0.06 1.05 10.80
C VAL A 159 -0.26 1.94 12.02
N ALA A 160 -0.86 1.44 13.10
CA ALA A 160 -0.96 2.21 14.34
C ALA A 160 0.42 2.55 14.92
N ASP A 161 1.35 1.59 14.92
CA ASP A 161 2.74 1.83 15.32
C ASP A 161 3.43 2.88 14.43
N LEU A 162 3.20 2.83 13.11
CA LEU A 162 3.72 3.81 12.15
C LEU A 162 3.16 5.22 12.41
N ILE A 163 1.86 5.34 12.65
CA ILE A 163 1.20 6.62 12.96
C ILE A 163 1.74 7.19 14.27
N ASN A 164 1.97 6.35 15.28
CA ASN A 164 2.51 6.78 16.58
C ASN A 164 3.92 7.38 16.49
N LEU A 165 4.67 7.13 15.40
CA LEU A 165 5.96 7.80 15.18
C LEU A 165 5.81 9.27 14.79
N ASP A 166 4.68 9.66 14.21
CA ASP A 166 4.40 11.03 13.75
C ASP A 166 2.89 11.32 13.84
N PRO A 167 2.35 11.40 15.08
CA PRO A 167 0.90 11.34 15.32
C PRO A 167 0.18 12.60 14.83
N ASP A 168 0.86 13.74 14.83
CA ASP A 168 0.28 15.03 14.44
C ASP A 168 0.41 15.30 12.94
N ALA A 169 1.18 14.50 12.19
CA ALA A 169 1.32 14.67 10.76
C ALA A 169 -0.02 14.52 10.02
N MET A 170 -0.23 15.40 9.05
CA MET A 170 -1.40 15.38 8.18
C MET A 170 -0.97 15.62 6.74
N PHE A 171 -1.77 15.15 5.79
CA PHE A 171 -1.63 15.50 4.39
C PHE A 171 -2.59 16.63 4.03
N ASP A 172 -2.06 17.73 3.53
CA ASP A 172 -2.84 18.90 3.11
C ASP A 172 -2.29 19.44 1.80
N HIS A 173 -3.16 19.63 0.80
CA HIS A 173 -2.82 20.23 -0.51
C HIS A 173 -1.52 19.70 -1.16
N GLY A 174 -1.24 18.39 -1.08
CA GLY A 174 -0.07 17.79 -1.72
C GLY A 174 1.21 17.79 -0.86
N VAL A 175 1.14 18.28 0.39
CA VAL A 175 2.29 18.35 1.30
C VAL A 175 1.95 17.72 2.66
N VAL A 176 2.98 17.23 3.36
CA VAL A 176 2.86 16.76 4.74
C VAL A 176 3.06 17.96 5.67
N ILE A 177 2.08 18.25 6.51
CA ILE A 177 2.09 19.33 7.50
C ILE A 177 2.08 18.74 8.93
N ASN A 178 2.44 19.55 9.92
CA ASN A 178 2.46 19.17 11.35
C ASN A 178 3.32 17.95 11.69
N SER A 179 4.18 17.52 10.76
CA SER A 179 5.12 16.43 11.00
C SER A 179 6.17 16.87 12.02
N CYS A 180 6.54 15.95 12.89
CA CYS A 180 7.72 16.10 13.75
C CYS A 180 9.04 15.94 12.98
N ALA A 181 9.03 15.62 11.69
CA ALA A 181 10.22 15.62 10.85
C ALA A 181 10.53 17.04 10.31
N PRO A 182 11.81 17.46 10.24
CA PRO A 182 12.98 16.67 10.60
C PRO A 182 13.27 16.69 12.12
N SER A 183 13.46 15.52 12.73
CA SER A 183 13.90 15.39 14.13
C SER A 183 14.54 14.03 14.42
N PRO A 184 15.29 13.87 15.53
CA PRO A 184 15.81 12.56 15.93
C PRO A 184 14.75 11.49 16.18
N SER A 185 13.51 11.88 16.54
CA SER A 185 12.41 10.94 16.79
C SER A 185 11.71 10.49 15.52
N CYS A 186 11.68 11.31 14.48
CA CYS A 186 10.87 11.07 13.28
C CYS A 186 11.72 10.84 12.02
N GLY A 187 12.98 11.29 12.05
CA GLY A 187 13.92 11.20 10.95
C GLY A 187 13.94 12.46 10.09
N SER A 188 14.47 12.37 8.87
CA SER A 188 14.56 13.48 7.92
C SER A 188 13.25 13.75 7.20
N VAL A 189 12.39 12.74 7.08
CA VAL A 189 11.06 12.80 6.48
C VAL A 189 10.04 12.15 7.42
N SER A 190 8.76 12.49 7.28
CA SER A 190 7.71 11.83 8.06
C SER A 190 7.77 10.30 7.84
N PRO A 191 7.79 9.47 8.91
CA PRO A 191 7.69 8.02 8.80
C PRO A 191 6.42 7.54 8.09
N ARG A 192 5.35 8.35 8.13
CA ARG A 192 4.08 8.07 7.46
C ARG A 192 4.16 8.30 5.95
N LEU A 193 5.23 8.92 5.45
CA LEU A 193 5.54 9.03 4.04
C LEU A 193 6.35 7.80 3.59
N VAL A 194 5.70 6.93 2.82
CA VAL A 194 6.22 5.60 2.48
C VAL A 194 6.28 5.39 0.98
N ALA A 195 7.11 4.44 0.54
CA ALA A 195 7.06 3.91 -0.81
C ALA A 195 6.27 2.61 -0.82
N ILE A 196 5.49 2.40 -1.87
CA ILE A 196 4.77 1.15 -2.14
C ILE A 196 5.16 0.69 -3.55
N ALA A 197 5.50 -0.59 -3.66
CA ALA A 197 5.73 -1.21 -4.96
C ALA A 197 4.40 -1.39 -5.68
N VAL A 198 4.42 -1.25 -6.99
CA VAL A 198 3.24 -1.39 -7.83
C VAL A 198 3.52 -2.48 -8.84
N PHE A 199 2.59 -3.42 -9.01
CA PHE A 199 2.78 -4.59 -9.88
C PHE A 199 1.95 -4.52 -11.16
N ASP A 200 2.40 -5.23 -12.19
CA ASP A 200 1.74 -5.32 -13.50
C ASP A 200 0.42 -6.13 -13.43
N PRO A 201 -0.75 -5.48 -13.60
CA PRO A 201 -2.05 -6.15 -13.50
C PRO A 201 -2.28 -7.19 -14.61
N ALA A 202 -1.75 -6.96 -15.80
CA ALA A 202 -1.90 -7.89 -16.93
C ALA A 202 -1.04 -9.15 -16.76
N LEU A 203 0.15 -9.03 -16.17
CA LEU A 203 0.96 -10.19 -15.78
C LEU A 203 0.31 -10.98 -14.65
N PHE A 204 -0.28 -10.29 -13.66
CA PHE A 204 -1.02 -10.92 -12.58
C PHE A 204 -2.16 -11.77 -13.13
N GLU A 205 -3.06 -11.21 -13.91
CA GLU A 205 -4.22 -11.93 -14.47
C GLU A 205 -3.78 -13.12 -15.31
N ARG A 206 -2.85 -12.90 -16.26
CA ARG A 206 -2.35 -13.94 -17.15
C ARG A 206 -1.67 -15.10 -16.41
N SER A 207 -0.90 -14.81 -15.36
CA SER A 207 -0.24 -15.84 -14.56
C SER A 207 -1.23 -16.66 -13.74
N LEU A 208 -2.26 -16.02 -13.17
CA LEU A 208 -3.34 -16.67 -12.47
C LEU A 208 -4.11 -17.63 -13.40
N ILE A 209 -4.46 -17.19 -14.62
CA ILE A 209 -5.14 -18.03 -15.62
C ILE A 209 -4.28 -19.23 -16.04
N ASN A 210 -3.01 -18.98 -16.39
CA ASN A 210 -2.15 -20.01 -17.00
C ASN A 210 -1.61 -21.02 -15.99
N SER A 211 -1.42 -20.63 -14.73
CA SER A 211 -0.70 -21.43 -13.74
C SER A 211 -1.41 -21.58 -12.39
N GLY A 212 -2.54 -20.89 -12.17
CA GLY A 212 -3.21 -20.81 -10.87
C GLY A 212 -2.41 -20.05 -9.81
N GLN A 213 -1.27 -19.46 -10.18
CA GLN A 213 -0.35 -18.77 -9.28
C GLN A 213 -0.11 -17.34 -9.81
N PRO A 214 -0.53 -16.31 -9.06
CA PRO A 214 -0.37 -14.94 -9.48
C PRO A 214 1.09 -14.46 -9.34
N TRP A 215 1.56 -13.70 -10.33
CA TRP A 215 2.88 -13.07 -10.31
C TRP A 215 2.73 -11.58 -10.00
N LEU A 216 3.35 -11.15 -8.90
CA LEU A 216 3.40 -9.75 -8.48
C LEU A 216 4.69 -9.09 -9.03
N VAL A 217 4.75 -8.88 -10.35
CA VAL A 217 5.93 -8.31 -11.02
C VAL A 217 5.93 -6.79 -10.90
N VAL A 218 6.94 -6.23 -10.24
CA VAL A 218 7.07 -4.78 -10.02
C VAL A 218 7.25 -4.02 -11.33
N THR A 219 6.45 -2.99 -11.52
CA THR A 219 6.45 -2.15 -12.73
C THR A 219 6.51 -0.65 -12.43
N ASN A 220 6.24 -0.24 -11.19
CA ASN A 220 6.39 1.14 -10.74
C ASN A 220 6.56 1.20 -9.21
N PHE A 221 6.90 2.37 -8.69
CA PHE A 221 6.85 2.69 -7.26
C PHE A 221 6.08 3.99 -7.08
N ILE A 222 5.20 4.03 -6.09
CA ILE A 222 4.49 5.25 -5.70
C ILE A 222 4.86 5.65 -4.28
N GLY A 223 4.77 6.95 -4.01
CA GLY A 223 4.78 7.43 -2.65
C GLY A 223 3.35 7.44 -2.12
N VAL A 224 3.19 7.16 -0.83
CA VAL A 224 1.92 7.27 -0.14
C VAL A 224 2.15 7.90 1.22
N PHE A 225 1.33 8.90 1.57
CA PHE A 225 1.19 9.33 2.95
C PHE A 225 0.11 8.48 3.63
N ILE A 226 0.48 7.74 4.68
CA ILE A 226 -0.43 6.90 5.44
C ILE A 226 -1.22 7.75 6.43
N ASP A 227 -2.51 7.88 6.16
CA ASP A 227 -3.44 8.71 6.92
C ASP A 227 -4.01 7.96 8.14
N GLY A 228 -4.41 6.70 7.96
CA GLY A 228 -5.10 6.00 9.02
C GLY A 228 -5.50 4.56 8.71
N VAL A 229 -6.33 4.03 9.62
CA VAL A 229 -7.06 2.79 9.42
C VAL A 229 -8.54 3.05 9.71
N VAL A 230 -9.40 2.78 8.73
CA VAL A 230 -10.87 2.90 8.86
C VAL A 230 -11.50 1.57 8.46
N GLY A 231 -12.28 0.97 9.36
CA GLY A 231 -12.94 -0.32 9.10
C GLY A 231 -11.96 -1.46 8.75
N GLY A 232 -10.73 -1.41 9.30
CA GLY A 232 -9.68 -2.39 9.02
C GLY A 232 -8.97 -2.22 7.67
N LYS A 233 -9.25 -1.13 6.94
CA LYS A 233 -8.57 -0.76 5.69
C LYS A 233 -7.59 0.37 5.95
N VAL A 234 -6.43 0.32 5.31
CA VAL A 234 -5.42 1.40 5.37
C VAL A 234 -5.87 2.54 4.47
N THR A 235 -5.90 3.76 4.97
CA THR A 235 -6.21 4.96 4.17
C THR A 235 -4.95 5.79 4.00
N GLY A 236 -4.82 6.44 2.85
CA GLY A 236 -3.70 7.32 2.58
C GLY A 236 -3.87 8.15 1.32
N TYR A 237 -2.92 9.02 1.07
CA TYR A 237 -2.90 9.87 -0.11
C TYR A 237 -1.69 9.54 -0.97
N ILE A 238 -1.92 9.31 -2.26
CA ILE A 238 -0.83 9.17 -3.22
C ILE A 238 -0.03 10.46 -3.21
N THR A 239 1.30 10.33 -3.22
CA THR A 239 2.21 11.44 -3.36
C THR A 239 3.26 11.11 -4.40
N THR A 240 3.88 12.15 -4.93
CA THR A 240 5.06 11.99 -5.76
C THR A 240 6.25 11.55 -4.89
N LEU A 241 7.06 10.61 -5.36
CA LEU A 241 8.36 10.28 -4.74
C LEU A 241 9.42 11.40 -4.88
N SER A 242 8.99 12.66 -5.10
CA SER A 242 9.83 13.83 -5.34
C SER A 242 10.76 14.18 -4.18
N SER A 243 10.49 13.69 -2.96
CA SER A 243 11.34 13.96 -1.80
C SER A 243 12.67 13.20 -1.82
N MET A 244 12.98 12.44 -2.88
CA MET A 244 14.33 11.92 -3.12
C MET A 244 15.28 12.93 -3.79
N ASN A 245 14.78 14.05 -4.34
CA ASN A 245 15.61 14.99 -5.10
C ASN A 245 15.51 16.48 -4.67
N ASN A 246 14.88 16.82 -3.55
CA ASN A 246 14.89 18.19 -3.03
C ASN A 246 14.84 18.21 -1.49
N GLN A 247 15.97 17.89 -0.87
CA GLN A 247 16.42 18.52 0.38
C GLN A 247 17.75 19.22 0.01
N PRO A 248 18.01 20.44 0.49
CA PRO A 248 19.05 21.34 -0.03
C PRO A 248 20.44 20.71 -0.17
#